data_AF-A0A7S2RR19-F1
#
_entry.id   AF-A0A7S2RR19-F1
#
_cell.length_a   1.000
_cell.length_b   1.000
_cell.length_c   1.000
_cell.angle_alpha   90.00
_cell.angle_beta   90.00
_cell.angle_gamma   90.00
#
_symmetry.space_group_name_H-M   'P 1'
#
loop_
_entity.id
_entity.type
_entity.pdbx_description
1 polymer ?
#
loop_
_entity_poly.entity_id
_entity_poly.type
_entity_poly.pdbx_seq_one_letter_code
_entity_poly.pdbx_strand_id
1 'polypeptide(L)'
;RWVTPWKEERRKIGAPTVSSSYAKPDRAAPLLLYWFCQPLDDIRSYFGEKVAFYYAWLGFLTMSLLWPSLVGLGCQAYYFVEGFTWCDSGIDWVQVGTAGFVALWCVVYSEMWKGQQALAATKWGTEDAEDKEEVRHEFTPVMGTARGSARRVWQGLYFELSKSLGARPGDFEEIYERNPVTNRNEPFYPSKLRAVWETMNMLIVLMCILASCGVTWALMYLEYFLVQVEGMSWGEYLVAAIVAVEIPVAAFYYNKLALRLTNGENHRTQASYDTGLIMKIFSFEFFNRFGAMLFIAFIKQYTYGCNNDCCMDFASTQLMFILGVYLLRNVMNPIDASFGISKAIVRALARCEASLTKCFCGASRRSKSKSFVFSVSHSFGLSIPPAAGAGGAAEPWETEYLREEYSGTFNSMAPMGLQFGGG
;
A
#
# COMPACT_ATOMS: atom_id res chain seq x y z
N ARG A 1 13.23 21.08 -8.45
CA ARG A 1 12.19 21.98 -8.99
C ARG A 1 10.88 21.89 -8.21
N TRP A 2 10.48 20.70 -7.72
CA TRP A 2 9.14 20.42 -7.17
C TRP A 2 9.00 20.34 -5.64
N VAL A 3 10.03 20.64 -4.84
CA VAL A 3 10.11 20.23 -3.41
C VAL A 3 9.85 21.38 -2.41
N THR A 4 9.35 22.53 -2.87
CA THR A 4 8.99 23.70 -2.03
C THR A 4 7.71 24.32 -2.57
N PRO A 5 6.94 25.11 -1.79
CA PRO A 5 5.79 25.86 -2.34
C PRO A 5 6.25 26.53 -3.62
N TRP A 6 5.60 26.15 -4.72
CA TRP A 6 6.15 26.13 -6.07
C TRP A 6 6.98 27.39 -6.35
N LYS A 7 8.30 27.25 -6.58
CA LYS A 7 9.19 28.39 -6.87
C LYS A 7 8.92 29.03 -8.25
N GLU A 8 7.88 28.58 -8.94
CA GLU A 8 7.54 28.94 -10.30
C GLU A 8 6.41 29.99 -10.35
N GLU A 9 6.33 30.75 -11.42
CA GLU A 9 5.28 31.77 -11.58
C GLU A 9 3.89 31.13 -11.50
N ARG A 10 2.95 31.80 -10.81
CA ARG A 10 1.51 31.41 -10.67
C ARG A 10 0.78 31.07 -11.98
N ARG A 11 1.37 31.41 -13.14
CA ARG A 11 0.84 31.15 -14.49
C ARG A 11 1.32 29.82 -15.08
N LYS A 12 2.40 29.22 -14.55
CA LYS A 12 2.98 27.94 -14.99
C LYS A 12 2.56 26.77 -14.09
N ILE A 13 1.95 27.06 -12.96
CA ILE A 13 1.51 26.05 -12.00
C ILE A 13 0.09 25.63 -12.41
N GLY A 14 -0.07 24.35 -12.73
CA GLY A 14 -1.32 23.79 -13.23
C GLY A 14 -2.51 23.93 -12.27
N ALA A 15 -3.71 23.63 -12.78
CA ALA A 15 -4.93 23.76 -12.01
C ALA A 15 -5.08 22.71 -10.89
N PRO A 16 -5.88 23.03 -9.85
CA PRO A 16 -6.23 22.08 -8.78
C PRO A 16 -7.18 20.97 -9.27
N THR A 17 -7.84 21.18 -10.41
CA THR A 17 -8.67 20.19 -11.12
C THR A 17 -8.37 20.23 -12.60
N VAL A 18 -8.45 19.09 -13.28
CA VAL A 18 -8.21 18.99 -14.73
C VAL A 18 -9.25 19.82 -15.52
N SER A 19 -10.47 19.91 -15.00
CA SER A 19 -11.58 20.71 -15.55
C SER A 19 -11.51 22.22 -15.31
N SER A 20 -10.67 22.69 -14.38
CA SER A 20 -10.70 24.09 -13.97
C SER A 20 -10.24 25.02 -15.10
N SER A 21 -10.92 26.17 -15.22
CA SER A 21 -10.53 27.23 -16.18
C SER A 21 -9.13 27.77 -15.95
N TYR A 22 -8.54 27.52 -14.77
CA TYR A 22 -7.16 27.87 -14.41
C TYR A 22 -6.13 26.85 -14.92
N ALA A 23 -6.55 25.79 -15.63
CA ALA A 23 -5.65 24.83 -16.25
C ALA A 23 -4.98 25.40 -17.51
N LYS A 24 -5.47 26.55 -17.98
CA LYS A 24 -4.93 27.28 -19.13
C LYS A 24 -3.80 28.22 -18.67
N PRO A 25 -2.70 28.33 -19.43
CA PRO A 25 -1.47 29.04 -19.03
C PRO A 25 -1.64 30.57 -18.92
N ASP A 26 -2.80 31.11 -19.26
CA ASP A 26 -3.11 32.54 -19.30
C ASP A 26 -3.70 33.10 -17.99
N ARG A 27 -4.12 32.24 -17.04
CA ARG A 27 -4.78 32.67 -15.79
C ARG A 27 -4.05 32.20 -14.54
N ALA A 28 -3.78 33.13 -13.62
CA ALA A 28 -3.20 32.81 -12.32
C ALA A 28 -4.26 32.25 -11.36
N ALA A 29 -3.92 31.21 -10.61
CA ALA A 29 -4.78 30.68 -9.55
C ALA A 29 -4.95 31.68 -8.38
N PRO A 30 -6.14 31.77 -7.77
CA PRO A 30 -6.34 32.58 -6.56
C PRO A 30 -5.49 32.05 -5.39
N LEU A 31 -5.16 32.95 -4.46
CA LEU A 31 -4.15 32.73 -3.41
C LEU A 31 -4.42 31.48 -2.54
N LEU A 32 -5.69 31.19 -2.26
CA LEU A 32 -6.08 30.03 -1.44
C LEU A 32 -5.94 28.71 -2.21
N LEU A 33 -6.28 28.69 -3.50
CA LEU A 33 -6.13 27.49 -4.34
C LEU A 33 -4.67 27.23 -4.74
N TYR A 34 -3.80 28.23 -4.65
CA TYR A 34 -2.37 28.12 -4.97
C TYR A 34 -1.67 26.94 -4.26
N TRP A 35 -2.02 26.69 -2.99
CA TRP A 35 -1.44 25.61 -2.19
C TRP A 35 -1.79 24.21 -2.69
N PHE A 36 -2.90 24.09 -3.43
CA PHE A 36 -3.40 22.83 -3.99
C PHE A 36 -3.12 22.68 -5.50
N CYS A 37 -2.61 23.74 -6.14
CA CYS A 37 -2.28 23.72 -7.56
C CYS A 37 -1.01 22.89 -7.80
N GLN A 38 -1.04 21.97 -8.76
CA GLN A 38 0.10 21.12 -9.11
C GLN A 38 0.38 21.19 -10.64
N PRO A 39 1.65 21.24 -11.08
CA PRO A 39 2.04 21.29 -12.48
C PRO A 39 1.99 19.89 -13.12
N LEU A 40 0.76 19.43 -13.37
CA LEU A 40 0.49 18.06 -13.84
C LEU A 40 1.11 17.76 -15.20
N ASP A 41 1.13 18.73 -16.13
CA ASP A 41 1.66 18.52 -17.48
C ASP A 41 3.20 18.35 -17.46
N ASP A 42 3.90 19.05 -16.57
CA ASP A 42 5.35 18.89 -16.40
C ASP A 42 5.69 17.56 -15.71
N ILE A 43 4.94 17.20 -14.65
CA ILE A 43 5.08 15.90 -13.97
C ILE A 43 4.85 14.76 -14.98
N ARG A 44 3.82 14.89 -15.84
CA ARG A 44 3.53 13.92 -16.89
C ARG A 44 4.70 13.80 -17.86
N SER A 45 5.23 14.92 -18.36
CA SER A 45 6.33 14.89 -19.33
C SER A 45 7.60 14.23 -18.78
N TYR A 46 7.81 14.27 -17.46
CA TYR A 46 9.00 13.73 -16.81
C TYR A 46 8.83 12.32 -16.25
N PHE A 47 7.71 12.03 -15.56
CA PHE A 47 7.46 10.77 -14.86
C PHE A 47 6.42 9.86 -15.56
N GLY A 48 5.77 10.34 -16.62
CA GLY A 48 4.71 9.63 -17.32
C GLY A 48 3.31 9.85 -16.75
N GLU A 49 2.31 9.32 -17.46
CA GLU A 49 0.88 9.52 -17.15
C GLU A 49 0.45 8.90 -15.81
N LYS A 50 0.94 7.69 -15.48
CA LYS A 50 0.55 6.97 -14.26
C LYS A 50 0.88 7.76 -12.99
N VAL A 51 2.06 8.38 -12.95
CA VAL A 51 2.52 9.20 -11.81
C VAL A 51 1.79 10.55 -11.80
N ALA A 52 1.58 11.17 -12.97
CA ALA A 52 0.81 12.42 -13.05
C ALA A 52 -0.64 12.26 -12.60
N PHE A 53 -1.29 11.13 -12.95
CA PHE A 53 -2.64 10.81 -12.51
C PHE A 53 -2.76 10.70 -10.98
N TYR A 54 -1.79 10.07 -10.34
CA TYR A 54 -1.70 9.99 -8.89
C TYR A 54 -1.64 11.37 -8.22
N TYR A 55 -0.78 12.27 -8.75
CA TYR A 55 -0.67 13.64 -8.23
C TYR A 55 -1.93 14.46 -8.49
N ALA A 56 -2.59 14.27 -9.64
CA ALA A 56 -3.88 14.88 -9.93
C ALA A 56 -4.95 14.47 -8.91
N TRP A 57 -5.02 13.16 -8.58
CA TRP A 57 -5.90 12.63 -7.55
C TRP A 57 -5.58 13.21 -6.17
N LEU A 58 -4.31 13.23 -5.79
CA LEU A 58 -3.86 13.75 -4.50
C LEU A 58 -4.21 15.23 -4.32
N GLY A 59 -3.97 16.05 -5.35
CA GLY A 59 -4.34 17.48 -5.34
C GLY A 59 -5.84 17.69 -5.21
N PHE A 60 -6.65 16.92 -5.95
CA PHE A 60 -8.10 17.01 -5.87
C PHE A 60 -8.63 16.58 -4.49
N LEU A 61 -8.13 15.46 -3.98
CA LEU A 61 -8.50 14.92 -2.68
C LEU A 61 -8.16 15.91 -1.56
N THR A 62 -6.91 16.41 -1.51
CA THR A 62 -6.49 17.39 -0.48
C THR A 62 -7.33 18.68 -0.50
N MET A 63 -7.72 19.16 -1.68
CA MET A 63 -8.64 20.29 -1.79
C MET A 63 -10.06 19.92 -1.27
N SER A 64 -10.55 18.73 -1.60
CA SER A 64 -11.88 18.26 -1.18
C SER A 64 -11.98 18.05 0.35
N LEU A 65 -10.90 17.57 0.98
CA LEU A 65 -10.83 17.35 2.44
C LEU A 65 -11.01 18.61 3.27
N LEU A 66 -10.74 19.79 2.70
CA LEU A 66 -10.91 21.06 3.39
C LEU A 66 -12.34 21.21 3.94
N TRP A 67 -13.34 20.69 3.23
CA TRP A 67 -14.74 20.78 3.64
C TRP A 67 -15.05 19.94 4.90
N PRO A 68 -14.81 18.61 4.94
CA PRO A 68 -14.92 17.82 6.17
C PRO A 68 -14.09 18.35 7.33
N SER A 69 -12.88 18.83 7.07
CA SER A 69 -12.03 19.38 8.14
C SER A 69 -12.63 20.64 8.77
N LEU A 70 -13.19 21.56 7.97
CA LEU A 70 -13.83 22.78 8.48
C LEU A 70 -15.10 22.47 9.28
N VAL A 71 -15.94 21.56 8.79
CA VAL A 71 -17.15 21.14 9.51
C VAL A 71 -16.79 20.42 10.82
N GLY A 72 -15.85 19.47 10.76
CA GLY A 72 -15.40 18.74 11.95
C GLY A 72 -14.79 19.66 13.02
N LEU A 73 -13.96 20.63 12.64
CA LEU A 73 -13.42 21.64 13.57
C LEU A 73 -14.53 22.53 14.15
N GLY A 74 -15.52 22.91 13.36
CA GLY A 74 -16.68 23.67 13.83
C GLY A 74 -17.49 22.89 14.87
N CYS A 75 -17.77 21.61 14.61
CA CYS A 75 -18.45 20.72 15.57
C CYS A 75 -17.62 20.53 16.84
N GLN A 76 -16.31 20.32 16.72
CA GLN A 76 -15.41 20.17 17.87
C GLN A 76 -15.39 21.43 18.73
N ALA A 77 -15.35 22.61 18.12
CA ALA A 77 -15.40 23.88 18.82
C ALA A 77 -16.73 24.10 19.54
N TYR A 78 -17.85 23.72 18.91
CA TYR A 78 -19.19 23.75 19.53
C TYR A 78 -19.24 22.88 20.79
N TYR A 79 -18.83 21.60 20.69
CA TYR A 79 -18.80 20.69 21.85
C TYR A 79 -17.88 21.18 22.97
N PHE A 80 -16.75 21.80 22.62
CA PHE A 80 -15.83 22.38 23.60
C PHE A 80 -16.45 23.56 24.36
N VAL A 81 -17.21 24.43 23.69
CA VAL A 81 -17.86 25.60 24.31
C VAL A 81 -19.02 25.19 25.22
N GLU A 82 -19.83 24.22 24.78
CA GLU A 82 -20.98 23.72 25.56
C GLU A 82 -20.55 22.80 26.73
N GLY A 83 -19.27 22.43 26.83
CA GLY A 83 -18.77 21.54 27.88
C GLY A 83 -19.35 20.12 27.78
N PHE A 84 -19.75 19.71 26.58
CA PHE A 84 -20.44 18.46 26.33
C PHE A 84 -19.50 17.27 26.47
N THR A 85 -19.84 16.32 27.35
CA THR A 85 -19.14 15.06 27.53
C THR A 85 -19.83 13.98 26.68
N TRP A 86 -19.05 13.20 25.94
CA TRP A 86 -19.53 12.15 25.02
C TRP A 86 -20.38 11.06 25.70
N CYS A 87 -20.30 10.95 27.02
CA CYS A 87 -20.89 9.88 27.80
C CYS A 87 -22.24 10.26 28.45
N ASP A 88 -22.52 11.55 28.66
CA ASP A 88 -23.73 11.99 29.37
C ASP A 88 -24.93 12.27 28.46
N SER A 89 -24.69 12.29 27.15
CA SER A 89 -25.68 12.67 26.16
C SER A 89 -25.65 11.65 25.03
N GLY A 90 -26.80 11.03 24.75
CA GLY A 90 -26.94 10.06 23.68
C GLY A 90 -26.76 10.68 22.28
N ILE A 91 -27.52 10.19 21.31
CA ILE A 91 -27.43 10.67 19.93
C ILE A 91 -27.86 12.15 19.85
N ASP A 92 -26.90 13.02 19.55
CA ASP A 92 -27.13 14.45 19.34
C ASP A 92 -27.38 14.75 17.84
N TRP A 93 -28.23 15.74 17.57
CA TRP A 93 -28.58 16.15 16.20
C TRP A 93 -27.38 16.69 15.42
N VAL A 94 -26.38 17.25 16.10
CA VAL A 94 -25.12 17.68 15.47
C VAL A 94 -24.31 16.47 14.97
N GLN A 95 -24.31 15.34 15.71
CA GLN A 95 -23.66 14.10 15.25
C GLN A 95 -24.37 13.52 14.04
N VAL A 96 -25.71 13.46 14.06
CA VAL A 96 -26.52 12.99 12.93
C VAL A 96 -26.30 13.87 11.70
N GLY A 97 -26.28 15.19 11.88
CA GLY A 97 -25.98 16.15 10.81
C GLY A 97 -24.58 15.97 10.23
N THR A 98 -23.59 15.74 11.08
CA THR A 98 -22.19 15.50 10.66
C THR A 98 -22.07 14.20 9.88
N ALA A 99 -22.71 13.11 10.34
CA ALA A 99 -22.72 11.84 9.62
C ALA A 99 -23.38 11.97 8.24
N GLY A 100 -24.52 12.65 8.16
CA GLY A 100 -25.21 12.94 6.89
C GLY A 100 -24.36 13.79 5.94
N PHE A 101 -23.67 14.80 6.47
CA PHE A 101 -22.74 15.62 5.70
C PHE A 101 -21.57 14.80 5.14
N VAL A 102 -20.91 13.97 5.95
CA VAL A 102 -19.80 13.12 5.50
C VAL A 102 -20.26 12.14 4.43
N ALA A 103 -21.43 11.51 4.59
CA ALA A 103 -21.99 10.62 3.59
C ALA A 103 -22.25 11.35 2.25
N LEU A 104 -22.87 12.54 2.30
CA LEU A 104 -23.10 13.36 1.12
C LEU A 104 -21.78 13.79 0.46
N TRP A 105 -20.79 14.21 1.24
CA TRP A 105 -19.47 14.60 0.76
C TRP A 105 -18.77 13.44 0.06
N CYS A 106 -18.82 12.22 0.60
CA CYS A 106 -18.24 11.03 -0.04
C CYS A 106 -18.86 10.78 -1.43
N VAL A 107 -20.19 10.90 -1.57
CA VAL A 107 -20.89 10.73 -2.85
C VAL A 107 -20.48 11.82 -3.84
N VAL A 108 -20.52 13.09 -3.41
CA VAL A 108 -20.15 14.23 -4.26
C VAL A 108 -18.71 14.13 -4.71
N TYR A 109 -17.78 13.81 -3.81
CA TYR A 109 -16.36 13.62 -4.11
C TYR A 109 -16.15 12.52 -5.16
N SER A 110 -16.74 11.34 -4.95
CA SER A 110 -16.59 10.20 -5.86
C SER A 110 -17.13 10.49 -7.26
N GLU A 111 -18.31 11.14 -7.37
CA GLU A 111 -18.87 11.53 -8.67
C GLU A 111 -18.04 12.62 -9.37
N MET A 112 -17.59 13.62 -8.62
CA MET A 112 -16.73 14.67 -9.18
C MET A 112 -15.39 14.08 -9.65
N TRP A 113 -14.80 13.15 -8.90
CA TRP A 113 -13.54 12.51 -9.27
C TRP A 113 -13.67 11.66 -10.55
N LYS A 114 -14.76 10.89 -10.70
CA LYS A 114 -15.04 10.16 -11.95
C LYS A 114 -15.06 11.09 -13.16
N GLY A 115 -15.68 12.26 -13.02
CA GLY A 115 -15.68 13.31 -14.05
C GLY A 115 -14.28 13.84 -14.37
N GLN A 116 -13.45 14.11 -13.35
CA GLN A 116 -12.07 14.54 -13.56
C GLN A 116 -11.20 13.46 -14.21
N GLN A 117 -11.40 12.19 -13.82
CA GLN A 117 -10.70 11.05 -14.39
C GLN A 117 -10.98 10.90 -15.89
N ALA A 118 -12.25 11.02 -16.30
CA ALA A 118 -12.61 10.96 -17.72
C ALA A 118 -11.96 12.12 -18.52
N LEU A 119 -12.03 13.35 -17.99
CA LEU A 119 -11.39 14.51 -18.62
C LEU A 119 -9.87 14.37 -18.72
N ALA A 120 -9.23 13.80 -17.71
CA ALA A 120 -7.79 13.52 -17.72
C ALA A 120 -7.44 12.50 -18.81
N ALA A 121 -8.22 11.42 -18.93
CA ALA A 121 -8.02 10.40 -19.95
C ALA A 121 -8.15 10.98 -21.37
N THR A 122 -9.17 11.81 -21.63
CA THR A 122 -9.34 12.50 -22.92
C THR A 122 -8.22 13.51 -23.19
N LYS A 123 -7.86 14.35 -22.19
CA LYS A 123 -6.78 15.35 -22.33
C LYS A 123 -5.45 14.69 -22.66
N TRP A 124 -5.19 13.53 -22.06
CA TRP A 124 -3.93 12.82 -22.21
C TRP A 124 -3.92 11.80 -23.34
N GLY A 125 -5.07 11.49 -23.93
CA GLY A 125 -5.22 10.52 -25.02
C GLY A 125 -5.02 9.07 -24.56
N THR A 126 -5.33 8.76 -23.30
CA THR A 126 -5.07 7.46 -22.67
C THR A 126 -6.34 6.63 -22.44
N GLU A 127 -7.42 6.90 -23.19
CA GLU A 127 -8.70 6.18 -23.03
C GLU A 127 -8.57 4.69 -23.38
N ASP A 128 -7.90 4.34 -24.49
CA ASP A 128 -7.70 2.95 -24.93
C ASP A 128 -6.41 2.31 -24.40
N ALA A 129 -5.81 2.86 -23.34
CA ALA A 129 -4.47 2.45 -22.91
C ALA A 129 -4.45 0.99 -22.39
N GLU A 130 -5.54 0.54 -21.74
CA GLU A 130 -5.64 -0.81 -21.18
C GLU A 130 -5.78 -1.89 -22.28
N ASP A 131 -6.56 -1.63 -23.34
CA ASP A 131 -6.79 -2.59 -24.42
C ASP A 131 -5.56 -2.84 -25.30
N LYS A 132 -4.64 -1.86 -25.33
CA LYS A 132 -3.41 -1.89 -26.12
C LYS A 132 -2.19 -2.29 -25.29
N GLU A 133 -2.38 -2.70 -24.03
CA GLU A 133 -1.29 -3.05 -23.14
C GLU A 133 -0.56 -4.33 -23.59
N GLU A 134 0.78 -4.30 -23.56
CA GLU A 134 1.60 -5.44 -23.96
C GLU A 134 1.67 -6.51 -22.86
N VAL A 135 2.02 -7.73 -23.26
CA VAL A 135 2.23 -8.84 -22.32
C VAL A 135 3.43 -8.52 -21.43
N ARG A 136 3.26 -8.72 -20.12
CA ARG A 136 4.34 -8.53 -19.14
C ARG A 136 5.49 -9.49 -19.42
N HIS A 137 6.72 -9.01 -19.30
CA HIS A 137 7.94 -9.79 -19.51
C HIS A 137 8.09 -11.02 -18.59
N GLU A 138 7.54 -10.97 -17.37
CA GLU A 138 7.52 -12.10 -16.42
C GLU A 138 6.41 -13.12 -16.69
N PHE A 139 5.58 -12.90 -17.71
CA PHE A 139 4.49 -13.82 -18.04
C PHE A 139 5.03 -15.14 -18.60
N THR A 140 4.58 -16.25 -18.03
CA THR A 140 5.00 -17.60 -18.44
C THR A 140 3.93 -18.28 -19.31
N PRO A 141 4.23 -18.62 -20.58
CA PRO A 141 3.30 -19.36 -21.42
C PRO A 141 3.09 -20.80 -20.93
N VAL A 142 1.97 -21.39 -21.33
CA VAL A 142 1.80 -22.84 -21.21
C VAL A 142 2.64 -23.55 -22.26
N MET A 143 3.32 -24.61 -21.84
CA MET A 143 4.07 -25.51 -22.72
C MET A 143 3.14 -26.59 -23.30
N GLY A 144 3.18 -26.78 -24.62
CA GLY A 144 2.48 -27.83 -25.36
C GLY A 144 3.43 -28.85 -25.97
N THR A 145 2.93 -30.02 -26.38
CA THR A 145 3.74 -31.00 -27.14
C THR A 145 3.69 -30.70 -28.64
N ALA A 146 4.80 -30.92 -29.35
CA ALA A 146 4.92 -30.67 -30.79
C ALA A 146 3.90 -31.41 -31.69
N ARG A 147 3.17 -32.40 -31.14
CA ARG A 147 2.16 -33.21 -31.87
C ARG A 147 0.70 -32.74 -31.71
N GLY A 148 0.46 -31.55 -31.16
CA GLY A 148 -0.87 -30.91 -31.19
C GLY A 148 -1.96 -31.63 -30.36
N SER A 149 -1.62 -32.65 -29.57
CA SER A 149 -2.57 -33.33 -28.68
C SER A 149 -2.55 -32.71 -27.29
N ALA A 150 -3.14 -31.51 -27.18
CA ALA A 150 -3.46 -30.89 -25.90
C ALA A 150 -4.67 -31.60 -25.26
N ARG A 151 -4.48 -32.85 -24.80
CA ARG A 151 -5.54 -33.59 -24.09
C ARG A 151 -5.38 -33.38 -22.57
N ARG A 152 -5.97 -32.29 -22.07
CA ARG A 152 -6.62 -32.20 -20.74
C ARG A 152 -5.86 -32.78 -19.54
N VAL A 153 -4.54 -32.59 -19.41
CA VAL A 153 -3.78 -32.97 -18.21
C VAL A 153 -3.56 -31.76 -17.30
N TRP A 154 -3.93 -31.91 -16.03
CA TRP A 154 -3.80 -30.93 -14.95
C TRP A 154 -2.36 -30.42 -14.80
N GLN A 155 -2.16 -29.10 -14.81
CA GLN A 155 -0.83 -28.47 -14.97
C GLN A 155 0.13 -28.64 -13.78
N GLY A 156 -0.35 -28.93 -12.56
CA GLY A 156 0.55 -29.23 -11.43
C GLY A 156 1.24 -30.58 -11.52
N LEU A 157 0.63 -31.55 -12.22
CA LEU A 157 1.18 -32.88 -12.39
C LEU A 157 2.16 -32.94 -13.56
N TYR A 158 2.09 -32.03 -14.54
CA TYR A 158 2.84 -32.13 -15.80
C TYR A 158 4.36 -32.08 -15.61
N PHE A 159 4.88 -31.25 -14.71
CA PHE A 159 6.33 -31.12 -14.47
C PHE A 159 6.92 -32.38 -13.79
N GLU A 160 6.19 -32.96 -12.83
CA GLU A 160 6.57 -34.24 -12.21
C GLU A 160 6.35 -35.43 -13.15
N LEU A 161 5.26 -35.41 -13.92
CA LEU A 161 4.95 -36.47 -14.88
C LEU A 161 5.94 -36.47 -16.05
N SER A 162 6.37 -35.31 -16.57
CA SER A 162 7.36 -35.21 -17.66
C SER A 162 8.72 -35.73 -17.24
N LYS A 163 9.07 -35.55 -15.97
CA LYS A 163 10.30 -36.10 -15.37
C LYS A 163 10.21 -37.62 -15.20
N SER A 164 9.04 -38.15 -14.86
CA SER A 164 8.78 -39.60 -14.84
C SER A 164 8.64 -40.26 -16.23
N LEU A 165 8.29 -39.49 -17.26
CA LEU A 165 8.05 -39.97 -18.63
C LEU A 165 9.29 -39.88 -19.55
N GLY A 166 10.44 -39.39 -19.05
CA GLY A 166 11.68 -39.34 -19.83
C GLY A 166 11.63 -38.37 -21.02
N ALA A 167 10.92 -37.24 -20.88
CA ALA A 167 10.87 -36.20 -21.91
C ALA A 167 12.26 -35.62 -22.17
N ARG A 168 12.62 -35.43 -23.45
CA ARG A 168 13.91 -34.85 -23.86
C ARG A 168 13.81 -33.32 -23.89
N PRO A 169 14.93 -32.59 -23.73
CA PRO A 169 14.95 -31.14 -23.97
C PRO A 169 14.57 -30.90 -25.46
N GLY A 170 13.40 -30.32 -25.70
CA GLY A 170 12.88 -30.02 -27.05
C GLY A 170 11.50 -30.61 -27.40
N ASP A 171 10.93 -31.49 -26.56
CA ASP A 171 9.58 -32.05 -26.82
C ASP A 171 8.43 -31.07 -26.52
N PHE A 172 8.74 -29.97 -25.84
CA PHE A 172 7.79 -28.96 -25.41
C PHE A 172 8.04 -27.62 -26.12
N GLU A 173 7.00 -27.07 -26.72
CA GLU A 173 7.00 -25.77 -27.39
C GLU A 173 6.01 -24.84 -26.69
N GLU A 174 6.33 -23.54 -26.65
CA GLU A 174 5.44 -22.53 -26.09
C GLU A 174 4.19 -22.39 -26.96
N ILE A 175 3.00 -22.39 -26.34
CA ILE A 175 1.75 -22.22 -27.07
C ILE A 175 1.49 -20.74 -27.30
N TYR A 176 1.40 -20.34 -28.56
CA TYR A 176 0.96 -19.01 -28.99
C TYR A 176 -0.48 -19.07 -29.50
N GLU A 177 -1.30 -18.14 -29.06
CA GLU A 177 -2.66 -17.95 -29.58
C GLU A 177 -2.78 -16.56 -30.21
N ARG A 178 -3.56 -16.46 -31.29
CA ARG A 178 -3.81 -15.18 -31.94
C ARG A 178 -4.83 -14.39 -31.13
N ASN A 179 -4.42 -13.25 -30.61
CA ASN A 179 -5.31 -12.38 -29.87
C ASN A 179 -6.37 -11.77 -30.81
N PRO A 180 -7.68 -11.88 -30.51
CA PRO A 180 -8.75 -11.35 -31.36
C PRO A 180 -8.75 -9.82 -31.49
N VAL A 181 -8.15 -9.11 -30.53
CA VAL A 181 -8.09 -7.63 -30.50
C VAL A 181 -6.86 -7.12 -31.23
N THR A 182 -5.67 -7.58 -30.85
CA THR A 182 -4.39 -7.08 -31.40
C THR A 182 -4.00 -7.75 -32.72
N ASN A 183 -4.63 -8.88 -33.07
CA ASN A 183 -4.27 -9.72 -34.22
C ASN A 183 -2.82 -10.25 -34.22
N ARG A 184 -2.10 -10.09 -33.09
CA ARG A 184 -0.74 -10.59 -32.88
C ARG A 184 -0.78 -11.98 -32.25
N ASN A 185 0.23 -12.79 -32.53
CA ASN A 185 0.43 -14.07 -31.87
C ASN A 185 1.11 -13.80 -30.52
N GLU A 186 0.43 -14.15 -29.43
CA GLU A 186 0.87 -13.88 -28.07
C GLU A 186 0.91 -15.19 -27.26
N PRO A 187 1.79 -15.29 -26.26
CA PRO A 187 1.86 -16.46 -25.38
C PRO A 187 0.52 -16.69 -24.68
N PHE A 188 0.05 -17.95 -24.69
CA PHE A 188 -1.27 -18.31 -24.16
C PHE A 188 -1.19 -18.91 -22.75
N TYR A 189 -2.14 -18.51 -21.89
CA TYR A 189 -2.40 -19.14 -20.61
C TYR A 189 -3.91 -19.29 -20.35
N PRO A 190 -4.41 -20.49 -19.98
CA PRO A 190 -5.83 -20.77 -19.84
C PRO A 190 -6.44 -20.01 -18.65
N SER A 191 -7.42 -19.16 -18.94
CA SER A 191 -8.11 -18.31 -17.96
C SER A 191 -8.77 -19.10 -16.82
N LYS A 192 -9.36 -20.27 -17.11
CA LYS A 192 -9.98 -21.13 -16.09
C LYS A 192 -8.99 -21.61 -15.03
N LEU A 193 -7.78 -21.93 -15.44
CA LEU A 193 -6.76 -22.36 -14.50
C LEU A 193 -6.26 -21.19 -13.65
N ARG A 194 -6.07 -20.02 -14.27
CA ARG A 194 -5.76 -18.79 -13.53
C ARG A 194 -6.81 -18.52 -12.46
N ALA A 195 -8.09 -18.61 -12.80
CA ALA A 195 -9.18 -18.39 -11.86
C ALA A 195 -9.15 -19.37 -10.67
N VAL A 196 -8.73 -20.62 -10.88
CA VAL A 196 -8.54 -21.59 -9.78
C VAL A 196 -7.39 -21.15 -8.86
N TRP A 197 -6.23 -20.79 -9.41
CA TRP A 197 -5.09 -20.28 -8.64
C TRP A 197 -5.42 -19.00 -7.88
N GLU A 198 -6.08 -18.05 -8.54
CA GLU A 198 -6.56 -16.81 -7.95
C GLU A 198 -7.52 -17.09 -6.78
N THR A 199 -8.47 -18.02 -6.95
CA THR A 199 -9.39 -18.42 -5.88
C THR A 199 -8.63 -19.05 -4.71
N MET A 200 -7.68 -19.94 -4.97
CA MET A 200 -6.85 -20.56 -3.93
C MET A 200 -6.03 -19.52 -3.16
N ASN A 201 -5.44 -18.55 -3.86
CA ASN A 201 -4.67 -17.48 -3.23
C ASN A 201 -5.56 -16.53 -2.42
N MET A 202 -6.78 -16.24 -2.88
CA MET A 202 -7.75 -15.46 -2.10
C MET A 202 -8.19 -16.18 -0.82
N LEU A 203 -8.23 -17.52 -0.80
CA LEU A 203 -8.44 -18.28 0.43
C LEU A 203 -7.26 -18.12 1.41
N ILE A 204 -6.02 -18.09 0.93
CA ILE A 204 -4.84 -17.81 1.77
C ILE A 204 -4.94 -16.40 2.36
N VAL A 205 -5.35 -15.40 1.56
CA VAL A 205 -5.60 -14.04 2.04
C VAL A 205 -6.66 -14.01 3.15
N LEU A 206 -7.77 -14.73 2.97
CA LEU A 206 -8.83 -14.85 3.98
C LEU A 206 -8.29 -15.45 5.28
N MET A 207 -7.46 -16.50 5.20
CA MET A 207 -6.83 -17.09 6.38
C MET A 207 -5.90 -16.10 7.10
N CYS A 208 -5.14 -15.27 6.37
CA CYS A 208 -4.32 -14.21 6.96
C CYS A 208 -5.16 -13.13 7.64
N ILE A 209 -6.29 -12.74 7.05
CA ILE A 209 -7.23 -11.78 7.65
C ILE A 209 -7.79 -12.35 8.96
N LEU A 210 -8.26 -13.59 8.97
CA LEU A 210 -8.78 -14.24 10.17
C LEU A 210 -7.72 -14.34 11.27
N ALA A 211 -6.47 -14.63 10.90
CA ALA A 211 -5.35 -14.65 11.84
C ALA A 211 -5.08 -13.27 12.46
N SER A 212 -5.06 -12.21 11.65
CA SER A 212 -4.91 -10.83 12.12
C SER A 212 -6.06 -10.42 13.04
N CYS A 213 -7.32 -10.66 12.66
CA CYS A 213 -8.47 -10.39 13.52
C CYS A 213 -8.41 -11.17 14.85
N GLY A 214 -7.91 -12.41 14.82
CA GLY A 214 -7.68 -13.21 16.03
C GLY A 214 -6.62 -12.63 16.96
N VAL A 215 -5.52 -12.09 16.41
CA VAL A 215 -4.50 -11.36 17.19
C VAL A 215 -5.10 -10.12 17.81
N THR A 216 -5.84 -9.31 17.03
CA THR A 216 -6.53 -8.12 17.56
C THR A 216 -7.49 -8.49 18.68
N TRP A 217 -8.29 -9.56 18.52
CA TRP A 217 -9.19 -10.05 19.57
C TRP A 217 -8.43 -10.43 20.84
N ALA A 218 -7.31 -11.15 20.72
CA ALA A 218 -6.49 -11.54 21.86
C ALA A 218 -5.91 -10.31 22.61
N LEU A 219 -5.52 -9.27 21.87
CA LEU A 219 -5.06 -8.01 22.45
C LEU A 219 -6.20 -7.26 23.17
N MET A 220 -7.41 -7.27 22.63
CA MET A 220 -8.59 -6.71 23.30
C MET A 220 -8.95 -7.47 24.57
N TYR A 221 -8.79 -8.80 24.57
CA TYR A 221 -8.96 -9.61 25.77
C TYR A 221 -7.89 -9.29 26.83
N LEU A 222 -6.64 -9.07 26.41
CA LEU A 222 -5.57 -8.63 27.31
C LEU A 222 -5.88 -7.27 27.94
N GLU A 223 -6.41 -6.33 27.15
CA GLU A 223 -6.87 -5.02 27.66
C GLU A 223 -7.93 -5.21 28.75
N TYR A 224 -8.96 -6.02 28.49
CA TYR A 224 -9.98 -6.33 29.47
C TYR A 224 -9.38 -6.88 30.77
N PHE A 225 -8.47 -7.85 30.66
CA PHE A 225 -7.81 -8.43 31.83
C PHE A 225 -7.02 -7.39 32.64
N LEU A 226 -6.22 -6.56 31.98
CA LEU A 226 -5.40 -5.55 32.65
C LEU A 226 -6.25 -4.45 33.31
N VAL A 227 -7.29 -3.98 32.64
CA VAL A 227 -8.09 -2.84 33.12
C VAL A 227 -9.16 -3.27 34.12
N GLN A 228 -9.90 -4.34 33.84
CA GLN A 228 -11.06 -4.74 34.66
C GLN A 228 -10.71 -5.71 35.77
N VAL A 229 -9.77 -6.64 35.55
CA VAL A 229 -9.42 -7.67 36.55
C VAL A 229 -8.31 -7.16 37.47
N GLU A 230 -7.22 -6.67 36.90
CA GLU A 230 -6.06 -6.18 37.67
C GLU A 230 -6.19 -4.72 38.11
N GLY A 231 -7.14 -3.96 37.58
CA GLY A 231 -7.35 -2.55 37.92
C GLY A 231 -6.24 -1.62 37.43
N MET A 232 -5.45 -2.03 36.43
CA MET A 232 -4.34 -1.24 35.90
C MET A 232 -4.85 -0.23 34.86
N SER A 233 -5.01 1.03 35.27
CA SER A 233 -5.47 2.11 34.38
C SER A 233 -4.57 2.36 33.17
N TRP A 234 -3.28 2.02 33.26
CA TRP A 234 -2.34 2.19 32.15
C TRP A 234 -2.42 1.06 31.11
N GLY A 235 -3.18 -0.02 31.39
CA GLY A 235 -3.31 -1.17 30.51
C GLY A 235 -3.90 -0.82 29.13
N GLU A 236 -4.81 0.15 29.08
CA GLU A 236 -5.38 0.68 27.82
C GLU A 236 -4.30 1.24 26.89
N TYR A 237 -3.46 2.14 27.41
CA TYR A 237 -2.39 2.77 26.63
C TYR A 237 -1.34 1.74 26.18
N LEU A 238 -1.04 0.74 27.01
CA LEU A 238 -0.13 -0.34 26.64
C LEU A 238 -0.67 -1.11 25.44
N VAL A 239 -1.92 -1.57 25.49
CA VAL A 239 -2.52 -2.34 24.39
C VAL A 239 -2.66 -1.49 23.13
N ALA A 240 -3.06 -0.22 23.25
CA ALA A 240 -3.12 0.70 22.12
C ALA A 240 -1.75 0.90 21.45
N ALA A 241 -0.68 1.04 22.23
CA ALA A 241 0.68 1.12 21.71
C ALA A 241 1.11 -0.17 20.99
N ILE A 242 0.77 -1.34 21.55
CA ILE A 242 1.07 -2.64 20.94
C ILE A 242 0.34 -2.78 19.59
N VAL A 243 -0.96 -2.50 19.54
CA VAL A 243 -1.76 -2.55 18.30
C VAL A 243 -1.21 -1.59 17.24
N ALA A 244 -0.83 -0.37 17.64
CA ALA A 244 -0.27 0.62 16.71
C ALA A 244 1.09 0.19 16.10
N VAL A 245 1.86 -0.65 16.80
CA VAL A 245 3.10 -1.26 16.27
C VAL A 245 2.82 -2.55 15.49
N GLU A 246 1.84 -3.34 15.92
CA GLU A 246 1.44 -4.58 15.27
C GLU A 246 0.97 -4.35 13.83
N ILE A 247 0.12 -3.34 13.60
CA ILE A 247 -0.43 -3.01 12.28
C ILE A 247 0.65 -2.86 11.18
N PRO A 248 1.67 -1.98 11.32
CA PRO A 248 2.69 -1.81 10.29
C PRO A 248 3.61 -3.03 10.16
N VAL A 249 3.86 -3.77 11.25
CA VAL A 249 4.66 -5.00 11.21
C VAL A 249 3.93 -6.08 10.42
N ALA A 250 2.64 -6.30 10.69
CA ALA A 250 1.80 -7.25 9.98
C ALA A 250 1.69 -6.89 8.48
N ALA A 251 1.50 -5.61 8.16
CA ALA A 251 1.47 -5.11 6.79
C ALA A 251 2.79 -5.39 6.04
N PHE A 252 3.94 -5.19 6.69
CA PHE A 252 5.25 -5.45 6.08
C PHE A 252 5.43 -6.91 5.66
N TYR A 253 5.06 -7.87 6.53
CA TYR A 253 5.15 -9.28 6.18
C TYR A 253 4.12 -9.67 5.13
N TYR A 254 2.89 -9.17 5.26
CA TYR A 254 1.82 -9.48 4.33
C TYR A 254 2.10 -8.94 2.93
N ASN A 255 2.64 -7.73 2.78
CA ASN A 255 2.98 -7.16 1.47
C ASN A 255 3.96 -8.05 0.70
N LYS A 256 4.93 -8.66 1.38
CA LYS A 256 5.83 -9.65 0.76
C LYS A 256 5.12 -10.93 0.35
N LEU A 257 4.20 -11.39 1.19
CA LEU A 257 3.38 -12.56 0.87
C LEU A 257 2.48 -12.29 -0.33
N ALA A 258 1.78 -11.16 -0.36
CA ALA A 258 0.90 -10.74 -1.44
C ALA A 258 1.65 -10.64 -2.79
N LEU A 259 2.88 -10.10 -2.79
CA LEU A 259 3.74 -10.10 -3.97
C LEU A 259 4.03 -11.52 -4.48
N ARG A 260 4.38 -12.45 -3.57
CA ARG A 260 4.65 -13.85 -3.95
C ARG A 260 3.41 -14.57 -4.48
N LEU A 261 2.25 -14.36 -3.83
CA LEU A 261 0.99 -14.94 -4.28
C LEU A 261 0.62 -14.43 -5.68
N THR A 262 0.70 -13.13 -5.89
CA THR A 262 0.33 -12.49 -7.17
C THR A 262 1.33 -12.86 -8.28
N ASN A 263 2.63 -12.99 -7.98
CA ASN A 263 3.60 -13.52 -8.94
C ASN A 263 3.28 -14.97 -9.35
N GLY A 264 2.72 -15.76 -8.43
CA GLY A 264 2.26 -17.12 -8.71
C GLY A 264 1.00 -17.21 -9.58
N GLU A 265 0.21 -16.14 -9.71
CA GLU A 265 -1.04 -16.13 -10.49
C GLU A 265 -0.84 -15.93 -12.00
N ASN A 266 0.38 -15.53 -12.40
CA ASN A 266 0.78 -15.39 -13.80
C ASN A 266 -0.22 -14.54 -14.63
N HIS A 267 -0.33 -13.27 -14.25
CA HIS A 267 -1.13 -12.26 -14.94
C HIS A 267 -0.52 -11.89 -16.29
N ARG A 268 -1.37 -11.69 -17.31
CA ARG A 268 -0.94 -11.36 -18.67
C ARG A 268 -0.40 -9.94 -18.80
N THR A 269 -1.12 -8.95 -18.25
CA THR A 269 -0.78 -7.52 -18.36
C THR A 269 -0.38 -6.93 -17.00
N GLN A 270 0.34 -5.80 -17.01
CA GLN A 270 0.76 -5.16 -15.77
C GLN A 270 -0.45 -4.56 -15.03
N ALA A 271 -1.44 -4.01 -15.73
CA ALA A 271 -2.66 -3.51 -15.10
C ALA A 271 -3.44 -4.62 -14.36
N SER A 272 -3.54 -5.82 -14.95
CA SER A 272 -4.20 -6.97 -14.31
C SER A 272 -3.42 -7.45 -13.09
N TYR A 273 -2.09 -7.51 -13.18
CA TYR A 273 -1.22 -7.85 -12.06
C TYR A 273 -1.36 -6.84 -10.92
N ASP A 274 -1.27 -5.54 -11.23
CA ASP A 274 -1.38 -4.46 -10.26
C ASP A 274 -2.76 -4.50 -9.58
N THR A 275 -3.84 -4.69 -10.34
CA THR A 275 -5.21 -4.81 -9.80
C THR A 275 -5.34 -6.02 -8.86
N GLY A 276 -4.80 -7.18 -9.24
CA GLY A 276 -4.81 -8.38 -8.41
C GLY A 276 -3.99 -8.21 -7.12
N LEU A 277 -2.85 -7.53 -7.19
CA LEU A 277 -2.01 -7.22 -6.04
C LEU A 277 -2.70 -6.20 -5.11
N ILE A 278 -3.25 -5.13 -5.68
CA ILE A 278 -3.98 -4.08 -4.96
C ILE A 278 -5.13 -4.69 -4.16
N MET A 279 -5.95 -5.53 -4.79
CA MET A 279 -7.09 -6.19 -4.13
C MET A 279 -6.65 -7.00 -2.91
N LYS A 280 -5.54 -7.73 -3.00
CA LYS A 280 -5.03 -8.56 -1.89
C LYS A 280 -4.47 -7.73 -0.75
N ILE A 281 -3.67 -6.71 -1.06
CA ILE A 281 -3.08 -5.82 -0.05
C ILE A 281 -4.17 -4.99 0.62
N PHE A 282 -5.06 -4.38 -0.16
CA PHE A 282 -6.17 -3.59 0.35
C PHE A 282 -7.07 -4.43 1.27
N SER A 283 -7.45 -5.64 0.87
CA SER A 283 -8.32 -6.51 1.68
C SER A 283 -7.71 -6.79 3.06
N PHE A 284 -6.43 -7.18 3.11
CA PHE A 284 -5.76 -7.43 4.39
C PHE A 284 -5.59 -6.17 5.22
N GLU A 285 -5.08 -5.10 4.62
CA GLU A 285 -4.82 -3.86 5.34
C GLU A 285 -6.12 -3.19 5.84
N PHE A 286 -7.24 -3.35 5.15
CA PHE A 286 -8.55 -2.89 5.60
C PHE A 286 -8.94 -3.54 6.93
N PHE A 287 -8.98 -4.88 7.00
CA PHE A 287 -9.35 -5.57 8.23
C PHE A 287 -8.32 -5.38 9.35
N ASN A 288 -7.03 -5.35 9.00
CA ASN A 288 -5.95 -5.15 9.97
C ASN A 288 -5.97 -3.75 10.60
N ARG A 289 -6.36 -2.70 9.85
CA ARG A 289 -6.43 -1.32 10.36
C ARG A 289 -7.77 -0.98 11.02
N PHE A 290 -8.87 -1.42 10.43
CA PHE A 290 -10.21 -1.07 10.91
C PHE A 290 -10.80 -2.10 11.89
N GLY A 291 -10.25 -3.32 11.94
CA GLY A 291 -10.79 -4.41 12.75
C GLY A 291 -10.89 -4.07 14.25
N ALA A 292 -9.86 -3.45 14.82
CA ALA A 292 -9.86 -3.00 16.21
C ALA A 292 -10.96 -1.96 16.48
N MET A 293 -11.12 -0.98 15.59
CA MET A 293 -12.13 0.08 15.72
C MET A 293 -13.55 -0.48 15.55
N LEU A 294 -13.77 -1.39 14.60
CA LEU A 294 -15.05 -2.07 14.41
C LEU A 294 -15.43 -2.92 15.63
N PHE A 295 -14.44 -3.60 16.23
CA PHE A 295 -14.64 -4.36 17.46
C PHE A 295 -15.08 -3.45 18.62
N ILE A 296 -14.39 -2.33 18.82
CA ILE A 296 -14.71 -1.37 19.90
C ILE A 296 -16.08 -0.74 19.68
N ALA A 297 -16.41 -0.34 18.45
CA ALA A 297 -17.65 0.36 18.14
C ALA A 297 -18.90 -0.53 18.29
N PHE A 298 -18.81 -1.82 17.90
CA PHE A 298 -20.01 -2.67 17.78
C PHE A 298 -20.04 -3.89 18.70
N ILE A 299 -18.88 -4.41 19.12
CA ILE A 299 -18.81 -5.70 19.85
C ILE A 299 -18.49 -5.48 21.33
N LYS A 300 -17.57 -4.57 21.64
CA LYS A 300 -17.03 -4.38 23.01
C LYS A 300 -18.12 -4.12 24.06
N GLN A 301 -19.15 -3.34 23.72
CA GLN A 301 -20.27 -3.05 24.62
C GLN A 301 -20.99 -4.32 25.09
N TYR A 302 -21.14 -5.32 24.22
CA TYR A 302 -21.88 -6.55 24.53
C TYR A 302 -21.03 -7.62 25.19
N THR A 303 -19.71 -7.64 24.97
CA THR A 303 -18.84 -8.71 25.46
C THR A 303 -18.22 -8.42 26.81
N TYR A 304 -17.63 -7.23 26.99
CA TYR A 304 -16.78 -6.90 28.14
C TYR A 304 -17.35 -5.80 29.02
N GLY A 305 -18.41 -5.12 28.55
CA GLY A 305 -18.92 -3.91 29.18
C GLY A 305 -17.95 -2.74 29.03
N CYS A 306 -18.46 -1.53 29.21
CA CYS A 306 -17.65 -0.31 29.19
C CYS A 306 -17.82 0.42 30.52
N ASN A 307 -16.74 1.07 30.96
CA ASN A 307 -16.81 1.89 32.16
C ASN A 307 -17.72 3.09 31.87
N ASN A 308 -18.77 3.28 32.67
CA ASN A 308 -19.79 4.33 32.47
C ASN A 308 -20.49 4.29 31.09
N ASP A 309 -20.71 3.11 30.50
CA ASP A 309 -21.36 2.91 29.19
C ASP A 309 -20.68 3.59 27.99
N CYS A 310 -19.48 4.14 28.18
CA CYS A 310 -18.79 4.97 27.19
C CYS A 310 -17.59 4.21 26.59
N CYS A 311 -17.84 3.45 25.51
CA CYS A 311 -16.78 2.71 24.82
C CYS A 311 -15.94 3.60 23.88
N MET A 312 -16.42 4.80 23.57
CA MET A 312 -15.85 5.67 22.53
C MET A 312 -14.54 6.32 22.93
N ASP A 313 -14.29 6.52 24.24
CA ASP A 313 -13.01 7.01 24.74
C ASP A 313 -11.87 6.06 24.34
N PHE A 314 -12.08 4.74 24.46
CA PHE A 314 -11.11 3.74 24.02
C PHE A 314 -10.84 3.80 22.52
N ALA A 315 -11.88 4.00 21.69
CA ALA A 315 -11.72 4.15 20.25
C ALA A 315 -10.88 5.38 19.92
N SER A 316 -11.09 6.48 20.66
CA SER A 316 -10.31 7.72 20.50
C SER A 316 -8.83 7.53 20.89
N THR A 317 -8.55 6.82 22.00
CA THR A 317 -7.18 6.49 22.42
C THR A 317 -6.48 5.67 21.34
N GLN A 318 -7.12 4.61 20.85
CA GLN A 318 -6.57 3.76 19.79
C GLN A 318 -6.27 4.56 18.51
N LEU A 319 -7.19 5.43 18.10
CA LEU A 319 -6.99 6.29 16.93
C LEU A 319 -5.80 7.24 17.11
N MET A 320 -5.60 7.81 18.30
CA MET A 320 -4.46 8.67 18.61
C MET A 320 -3.12 7.93 18.46
N PHE A 321 -2.99 6.70 18.95
CA PHE A 321 -1.75 5.93 18.79
C PHE A 321 -1.49 5.54 17.35
N ILE A 322 -2.52 5.10 16.61
CA ILE A 322 -2.40 4.75 15.18
C ILE A 322 -1.95 5.98 14.37
N LEU A 323 -2.62 7.12 14.56
CA LEU A 323 -2.24 8.38 13.90
C LEU A 323 -0.84 8.85 14.32
N GLY A 324 -0.49 8.70 15.60
CA GLY A 324 0.83 9.04 16.12
C GLY A 324 1.94 8.25 15.43
N VAL A 325 1.82 6.92 15.35
CA VAL A 325 2.78 6.06 14.65
C VAL A 325 2.85 6.41 13.16
N TYR A 326 1.70 6.70 12.53
CA TYR A 326 1.65 7.10 11.13
C TYR A 326 2.38 8.42 10.86
N LEU A 327 2.16 9.44 11.70
CA LEU A 327 2.85 10.73 11.61
C LEU A 327 4.35 10.58 11.83
N LEU A 328 4.75 9.80 12.83
CA LEU A 328 6.16 9.47 13.07
C LEU A 328 6.80 8.85 11.83
N ARG A 329 6.13 7.87 11.19
CA ARG A 329 6.62 7.27 9.94
C ARG A 329 6.80 8.32 8.83
N ASN A 330 5.84 9.22 8.65
CA ASN A 330 5.91 10.26 7.62
C ASN A 330 7.04 11.28 7.87
N VAL A 331 7.39 11.54 9.13
CA VAL A 331 8.54 12.38 9.49
C VAL A 331 9.85 11.61 9.32
N MET A 332 9.89 10.35 9.72
CA MET A 332 11.11 9.53 9.70
C MET A 332 11.52 9.12 8.27
N ASN A 333 10.59 8.78 7.39
CA ASN A 333 10.89 8.35 6.01
C ASN A 333 11.79 9.34 5.22
N PRO A 334 11.45 10.65 5.13
CA PRO A 334 12.28 11.61 4.42
C PRO A 334 13.61 11.90 5.15
N ILE A 335 13.62 11.85 6.49
CA ILE A 335 14.85 11.98 7.28
C ILE A 335 15.80 10.82 6.96
N ASP A 336 15.29 9.58 6.96
CA ASP A 336 16.06 8.40 6.60
C ASP A 336 16.54 8.44 5.15
N ALA A 337 15.72 8.94 4.22
CA ALA A 337 16.12 9.14 2.83
C ALA A 337 17.25 10.18 2.69
N SER A 338 17.21 11.26 3.47
CA SER A 338 18.19 12.35 3.41
C SER A 338 19.50 12.01 4.13
N PHE A 339 19.44 11.36 5.28
CA PHE A 339 20.61 11.10 6.13
C PHE A 339 21.12 9.66 6.02
N GLY A 340 20.36 8.75 5.40
CA GLY A 340 20.75 7.36 5.20
C GLY A 340 20.97 6.61 6.52
N ILE A 341 20.28 7.01 7.60
CA ILE A 341 20.50 6.51 8.97
C ILE A 341 20.30 4.99 9.02
N SER A 342 19.22 4.50 8.43
CA SER A 342 18.94 3.06 8.29
C SER A 342 20.08 2.31 7.59
N LYS A 343 20.60 2.85 6.47
CA LYS A 343 21.74 2.28 5.73
C LYS A 343 23.04 2.34 6.52
N ALA A 344 23.23 3.36 7.35
CA ALA A 344 24.41 3.50 8.22
C ALA A 344 24.36 2.49 9.38
N ILE A 345 23.19 2.30 10.00
CA ILE A 345 22.95 1.30 11.05
C ILE A 345 23.13 -0.11 10.51
N VAL A 346 22.54 -0.44 9.35
CA VAL A 346 22.71 -1.77 8.72
C VAL A 346 24.19 -2.02 8.38
N ARG A 347 24.91 -1.02 7.85
CA ARG A 347 26.36 -1.11 7.61
C ARG A 347 27.17 -1.24 8.89
N ALA A 348 26.73 -0.66 10.01
CA ALA A 348 27.37 -0.79 11.31
C ALA A 348 27.13 -2.17 11.93
N LEU A 349 25.89 -2.66 11.89
CA LEU A 349 25.51 -4.00 12.36
C LEU A 349 26.20 -5.10 11.55
N ALA A 350 26.26 -4.97 10.21
CA ALA A 350 27.00 -5.90 9.35
C ALA A 350 28.51 -5.90 9.64
N ARG A 351 29.09 -4.74 9.99
CA ARG A 351 30.50 -4.64 10.44
C ARG A 351 30.72 -5.30 11.81
N CYS A 352 29.77 -5.16 12.75
CA CYS A 352 29.81 -5.86 14.03
C CYS A 352 29.72 -7.39 13.85
N GLU A 353 28.82 -7.89 13.00
CA GLU A 353 28.72 -9.34 12.73
C GLU A 353 29.99 -9.87 12.05
N ALA A 354 30.56 -9.14 11.09
CA ALA A 354 31.83 -9.54 10.46
C ALA A 354 33.01 -9.56 11.45
N SER A 355 33.01 -8.66 12.44
CA SER A 355 34.02 -8.65 13.50
C SER A 355 33.80 -9.79 14.51
N LEU A 356 32.55 -10.07 14.89
CA LEU A 356 32.17 -11.19 15.76
C LEU A 356 32.45 -12.56 15.11
N THR A 357 32.19 -12.71 13.82
CA THR A 357 32.48 -13.93 13.06
C THR A 357 33.99 -14.16 12.97
N LYS A 358 34.81 -13.10 12.85
CA LYS A 358 36.28 -13.21 12.92
C LYS A 358 36.79 -13.56 14.33
N CYS A 359 36.17 -13.04 15.38
CA CYS A 359 36.51 -13.40 16.77
C CYS A 359 36.15 -14.86 17.11
N PHE A 360 35.03 -15.38 16.59
CA PHE A 360 34.61 -16.78 16.81
C PHE A 360 35.29 -17.80 15.88
N CYS A 361 35.59 -17.46 14.62
CA CYS A 361 36.29 -18.36 13.69
C CYS A 361 37.81 -18.48 13.93
N GLY A 362 38.37 -17.77 14.91
CA GLY A 362 39.71 -18.05 15.44
C GLY A 362 39.82 -19.43 16.12
N ALA A 363 38.70 -20.08 16.44
CA ALA A 363 38.66 -21.42 17.00
C ALA A 363 37.58 -22.27 16.29
N SER A 364 38.02 -23.11 15.35
CA SER A 364 37.32 -24.27 14.77
C SER A 364 36.96 -24.17 13.27
N ARG A 365 37.58 -25.06 12.50
CA ARG A 365 37.29 -25.38 11.10
C ARG A 365 35.91 -26.05 11.00
N ARG A 366 35.16 -25.63 9.96
CA ARG A 366 33.95 -26.27 9.38
C ARG A 366 32.67 -26.19 10.22
N SER A 367 31.84 -25.19 9.93
CA SER A 367 30.38 -25.40 9.78
C SER A 367 29.75 -24.29 8.96
N LYS A 368 28.94 -24.64 7.96
CA LYS A 368 28.15 -23.72 7.13
C LYS A 368 26.94 -23.25 7.95
N SER A 369 27.10 -22.21 8.77
CA SER A 369 25.96 -21.50 9.36
C SER A 369 25.47 -20.45 8.36
N LYS A 370 24.18 -20.48 7.98
CA LYS A 370 23.54 -19.44 7.19
C LYS A 370 23.47 -18.18 8.06
N SER A 371 24.15 -17.10 7.65
CA SER A 371 24.27 -15.83 8.37
C SER A 371 22.89 -15.20 8.66
N PHE A 372 22.74 -14.69 9.88
CA PHE A 372 21.56 -13.96 10.37
C PHE A 372 21.35 -12.64 9.60
N VAL A 373 22.43 -11.96 9.19
CA VAL A 373 22.38 -10.77 8.33
C VAL A 373 21.77 -11.05 6.96
N PHE A 374 21.93 -12.23 6.37
CA PHE A 374 21.26 -12.56 5.09
C PHE A 374 19.73 -12.59 5.24
N SER A 375 19.21 -12.86 6.45
CA SER A 375 17.79 -12.77 6.77
C SER A 375 17.34 -11.32 7.00
N VAL A 376 18.19 -10.47 7.57
CA VAL A 376 17.88 -9.05 7.85
C VAL A 376 18.00 -8.17 6.60
N SER A 377 19.01 -8.37 5.73
CA SER A 377 19.14 -7.63 4.46
C SER A 377 18.05 -8.00 3.45
N HIS A 378 17.62 -9.26 3.43
CA HIS A 378 16.44 -9.71 2.67
C HIS A 378 15.10 -9.27 3.33
N SER A 379 15.15 -8.92 4.62
CA SER A 379 14.03 -8.28 5.31
C SER A 379 13.89 -6.81 4.89
N PHE A 380 14.96 -6.03 4.78
CA PHE A 380 14.86 -4.62 4.40
C PHE A 380 15.02 -4.30 2.89
N GLY A 381 15.19 -5.30 2.03
CA GLY A 381 15.29 -5.09 0.57
C GLY A 381 16.55 -4.34 0.12
N LEU A 382 17.59 -4.28 0.97
CA LEU A 382 18.84 -3.57 0.68
C LEU A 382 19.86 -4.52 0.05
N SER A 383 20.06 -4.43 -1.26
CA SER A 383 21.21 -4.99 -1.96
C SER A 383 22.48 -4.20 -1.57
N ILE A 384 23.47 -4.87 -0.96
CA ILE A 384 24.77 -4.28 -0.64
C ILE A 384 25.67 -4.44 -1.89
N PRO A 385 26.04 -3.37 -2.61
CA PRO A 385 27.00 -3.47 -3.70
C PRO A 385 28.42 -3.70 -3.15
N PRO A 386 29.31 -4.37 -3.90
CA PRO A 386 30.71 -4.52 -3.53
C PRO A 386 31.38 -3.13 -3.45
N ALA A 387 32.29 -2.97 -2.49
CA ALA A 387 32.99 -1.71 -2.26
C ALA A 387 33.79 -1.29 -3.51
N ALA A 388 33.35 -0.23 -4.18
CA ALA A 388 34.11 0.43 -5.24
C ALA A 388 35.26 1.25 -4.64
N GLY A 389 36.42 1.19 -5.30
CA GLY A 389 37.64 1.89 -4.90
C GLY A 389 37.45 3.41 -4.90
N ALA A 390 37.99 4.06 -3.88
CA ALA A 390 37.98 5.51 -3.74
C ALA A 390 38.84 6.18 -4.83
N GLY A 391 38.28 7.15 -5.57
CA GLY A 391 39.11 8.05 -6.38
C GLY A 391 38.46 8.85 -7.53
N GLY A 392 37.22 8.58 -7.93
CA GLY A 392 36.54 9.32 -9.01
C GLY A 392 35.22 9.91 -8.56
N ALA A 393 34.83 11.07 -9.12
CA ALA A 393 33.45 11.55 -9.00
C ALA A 393 32.53 10.48 -9.59
N ALA A 394 31.62 9.95 -8.78
CA ALA A 394 30.70 8.90 -9.21
C ALA A 394 29.91 9.36 -10.43
N GLU A 395 29.87 8.54 -11.47
CA GLU A 395 29.09 8.87 -12.66
C GLU A 395 27.59 8.91 -12.33
N PRO A 396 26.77 9.73 -13.04
CA PRO A 396 25.34 9.86 -12.73
C PRO A 396 24.60 8.51 -12.65
N TRP A 397 24.94 7.55 -13.50
CA TRP A 397 24.35 6.22 -13.50
C TRP A 397 24.81 5.35 -12.30
N GLU A 398 26.01 5.55 -11.77
CA GLU A 398 26.47 4.88 -10.54
C GLU A 398 25.65 5.37 -9.34
N THR A 399 25.36 6.67 -9.28
CA THR A 399 24.48 7.23 -8.26
C THR A 399 23.01 6.83 -8.43
N GLU A 400 22.55 6.62 -9.67
CA GLU A 400 21.19 6.14 -9.97
C GLU A 400 21.02 4.66 -9.62
N TYR A 401 22.02 3.82 -9.87
CA TYR A 401 22.02 2.40 -9.48
C TYR A 401 22.00 2.20 -7.96
N LEU A 402 22.57 3.14 -7.21
CA LEU A 402 22.54 3.15 -5.74
C LEU A 402 21.24 3.73 -5.17
N ARG A 403 20.38 4.32 -6.01
CA ARG A 403 19.07 4.85 -5.60
C ARG A 403 18.11 3.69 -5.38
N GLU A 404 17.28 3.79 -4.36
CA GLU A 404 16.24 2.78 -4.13
C GLU A 404 15.30 2.73 -5.34
N GLU A 405 15.08 1.51 -5.83
CA GLU A 405 14.17 1.25 -6.93
C GLU A 405 12.76 1.69 -6.53
N TYR A 406 12.15 2.53 -7.36
CA TYR A 406 10.81 3.05 -7.10
C TYR A 406 9.81 1.89 -7.16
N SER A 407 9.31 1.48 -6.00
CA SER A 407 8.38 0.35 -5.83
C SER A 407 6.94 0.61 -6.32
N GLY A 408 6.75 1.62 -7.18
CA GLY A 408 5.46 1.99 -7.76
C GLY A 408 4.64 2.98 -6.91
N THR A 409 3.61 3.56 -7.53
CA THR A 409 2.66 4.49 -6.88
C THR A 409 1.84 3.82 -5.78
N PHE A 410 1.71 2.49 -5.82
CA PHE A 410 0.89 1.72 -4.90
C PHE A 410 1.29 1.88 -3.42
N ASN A 411 2.58 1.81 -3.11
CA ASN A 411 3.08 1.99 -1.74
C ASN A 411 2.79 3.39 -1.17
N SER A 412 2.47 4.35 -2.04
CA SER A 412 2.03 5.70 -1.69
C SER A 412 0.50 5.82 -1.64
N MET A 413 -0.22 5.12 -2.52
CA MET A 413 -1.69 5.11 -2.60
C MET A 413 -2.35 4.30 -1.48
N ALA A 414 -1.84 3.10 -1.15
CA ALA A 414 -2.47 2.20 -0.18
C ALA A 414 -2.62 2.82 1.23
N PRO A 415 -1.59 3.49 1.80
CA PRO A 415 -1.75 4.21 3.06
C PRO A 415 -2.82 5.29 3.01
N MET A 416 -2.98 5.98 1.88
CA MET A 416 -3.98 7.03 1.72
C MET A 416 -5.38 6.47 1.49
N GLY A 417 -5.58 5.51 0.58
CA GLY A 417 -6.91 4.89 0.37
C GLY A 417 -7.51 4.30 1.65
N LEU A 418 -6.66 3.83 2.56
CA LEU A 418 -7.03 3.34 3.88
C LEU A 418 -7.13 4.42 4.97
N GLN A 419 -6.64 5.65 4.77
CA GLN A 419 -7.06 6.78 5.62
C GLN A 419 -8.53 7.14 5.39
N PHE A 420 -9.09 6.79 4.23
CA PHE A 420 -10.44 7.15 3.81
C PHE A 420 -11.49 6.05 4.01
N GLY A 421 -11.14 4.95 4.69
CA GLY A 421 -12.14 3.94 5.05
C GLY A 421 -12.74 3.18 3.87
N GLY A 422 -11.99 2.99 2.77
CA GLY A 422 -12.42 2.16 1.64
C GLY A 422 -13.66 2.70 0.94
N GLY A 423 -13.45 3.69 0.07
CA GLY A 423 -14.43 4.12 -0.95
C GLY A 423 -14.10 3.56 -2.31
#